data_AF-A0A354WR40-F1
#
_entry.id   AF-A0A354WR40-F1
#
_cell.length_a   1.000
_cell.length_b   1.000
_cell.length_c   1.000
_cell.angle_alpha   90.00
_cell.angle_beta   90.00
_cell.angle_gamma   90.00
#
_symmetry.space_group_name_H-M   'P 1'
#
loop_
_entity.id
_entity.type
_entity.pdbx_description
1 polymer ?
#
loop_
_entity_poly.entity_id
_entity_poly.type
_entity_poly.pdbx_seq_one_letter_code
_entity_poly.pdbx_strand_id
1 'polypeptide(L)' 'MKSIPEILAEELGQKLEYVQNVVNLMDEGNTIPFIARYRKEMHGA' A
#
# COMPACT_ATOMS: atom_id res chain seq x y z
N MET A 1 -18.79 -4.13 -7.89
CA MET A 1 -18.08 -2.84 -7.96
C MET A 1 -16.70 -3.09 -7.38
N LYS A 2 -15.61 -2.68 -8.04
CA LYS A 2 -14.26 -2.81 -7.49
C LYS A 2 -14.05 -1.77 -6.39
N SER A 3 -13.37 -2.14 -5.31
CA SER A 3 -12.93 -1.22 -4.27
C SER A 3 -11.75 -0.36 -4.74
N ILE A 4 -11.48 0.74 -4.03
CA ILE A 4 -10.33 1.61 -4.35
C ILE A 4 -8.99 0.84 -4.31
N PRO A 5 -8.71 0.00 -3.29
CA PRO A 5 -7.47 -0.80 -3.27
C PRO A 5 -7.34 -1.75 -4.47
N GLU A 6 -8.45 -2.35 -4.93
CA GLU A 6 -8.45 -3.22 -6.11
C GLU A 6 -8.12 -2.44 -7.40
N ILE A 7 -8.68 -1.24 -7.57
CA ILE A 7 -8.37 -0.37 -8.71
C ILE A 7 -6.90 0.03 -8.68
N LEU A 8 -6.38 0.46 -7.53
CA LEU A 8 -4.98 0.86 -7.38
C LEU A 8 -4.01 -0.29 -7.62
N ALA A 9 -4.34 -1.51 -7.18
CA ALA A 9 -3.51 -2.69 -7.41
C ALA A 9 -3.37 -3.00 -8.92
N GLU A 10 -4.47 -2.90 -9.67
CA GLU A 10 -4.46 -3.08 -11.12
C GLU A 10 -3.67 -1.99 -11.85
N GLU A 11 -3.91 -0.72 -11.54
CA GLU A 11 -3.24 0.42 -12.19
C GLU A 11 -1.73 0.47 -11.91
N LEU A 12 -1.31 0.07 -10.70
CA LEU A 12 0.09 0.06 -10.29
C LEU A 12 0.81 -1.25 -10.63
N GLY A 13 0.10 -2.26 -11.12
CA GLY A 13 0.65 -3.61 -11.34
C GLY A 13 1.20 -4.26 -10.07
N GLN A 14 0.61 -3.92 -8.91
CA GLN A 14 1.04 -4.40 -7.60
C GLN A 14 0.05 -5.42 -7.04
N LYS A 15 0.51 -6.21 -6.06
CA LYS A 15 -0.40 -7.10 -5.33
C LYS A 15 -1.37 -6.26 -4.49
N LEU A 16 -2.65 -6.66 -4.47
CA LEU A 16 -3.67 -6.04 -3.62
C LEU A 16 -3.24 -5.96 -2.15
N GLU A 17 -2.56 -7.01 -1.66
CA GLU A 17 -2.00 -7.05 -0.30
C GLU A 17 -1.05 -5.90 -0.01
N TYR A 18 -0.18 -5.54 -0.97
CA TYR A 18 0.77 -4.43 -0.80
C TYR A 18 0.06 -3.08 -0.73
N VAL A 19 -0.96 -2.88 -1.58
CA VAL A 19 -1.79 -1.67 -1.52
C VAL A 19 -2.53 -1.59 -0.19
N GLN A 20 -3.13 -2.69 0.26
CA GLN A 20 -3.86 -2.73 1.52
C GLN A 20 -2.95 -2.47 2.73
N ASN A 21 -1.73 -3.02 2.73
CA ASN A 21 -0.74 -2.77 3.78
C ASN A 21 -0.37 -1.27 3.85
N VAL A 22 -0.18 -0.61 2.71
CA VAL A 22 0.14 0.83 2.67
C VAL A 22 -1.03 1.67 3.17
N VAL A 23 -2.27 1.33 2.79
CA VAL A 23 -3.47 2.02 3.30
C VAL A 23 -3.58 1.87 4.82
N ASN A 24 -3.42 0.65 5.35
CA ASN A 24 -3.47 0.40 6.79
C ASN A 24 -2.39 1.20 7.56
N LEU A 25 -1.17 1.25 7.04
CA LEU A 25 -0.09 2.03 7.65
C LEU A 25 -0.41 3.54 7.63
N MET A 26 -1.07 4.04 6.59
CA MET A 26 -1.50 5.43 6.53
C MET A 26 -2.62 5.71 7.53
N ASP A 27 -3.57 4.79 7.71
CA ASP A 27 -4.64 4.88 8.71
C ASP A 27 -4.11 4.84 10.15
N GLU A 28 -3.01 4.12 10.38
CA GLU A 28 -2.24 4.15 11.63
C GLU A 28 -1.51 5.48 11.89
N GLY A 29 -1.55 6.42 10.94
CA GLY A 29 -0.93 7.74 11.05
C GLY A 29 0.53 7.79 10.61
N ASN A 30 1.03 6.76 9.94
CA ASN A 30 2.39 6.78 9.40
C ASN A 30 2.48 7.69 8.17
N THR A 31 3.63 8.36 8.01
CA THR A 31 3.87 9.23 6.86
C THR A 31 4.42 8.47 5.66
N ILE A 32 4.16 8.97 4.44
CA ILE A 32 4.65 8.35 3.20
C ILE A 32 6.19 8.16 3.20
N PRO A 33 7.03 9.14 3.61
CA PRO A 33 8.48 8.94 3.69
C PRO A 33 8.90 7.83 4.67
N PHE A 34 8.17 7.67 5.77
CA PHE A 34 8.43 6.61 6.75
C PHE A 34 8.08 5.23 6.18
N ILE A 35 6.90 5.08 5.57
CA ILE A 35 6.43 3.83 4.95
C ILE A 35 7.38 3.38 3.83
N ALA A 36 7.79 4.30 2.96
CA ALA A 36 8.71 4.00 1.85
C ALA A 36 10.10 3.56 2.33
N ARG A 37 10.57 4.09 3.47
CA ARG A 37 11.92 3.84 3.98
C ARG A 37 12.05 2.63 4.89
N TYR A 38 11.04 2.33 5.70
CA TYR A 38 11.15 1.38 6.83
C TYR A 38 10.16 0.20 6.77
N ARG A 39 9.32 0.10 5.74
CA ARG A 39 8.33 -0.98 5.57
C ARG A 39 8.42 -1.67 4.21
N LYS A 40 9.64 -1.78 3.68
CA LYS A 40 9.90 -2.36 2.35
C LYS A 40 9.40 -3.80 2.21
N GLU A 41 9.49 -4.58 3.28
CA GLU A 41 9.01 -5.96 3.31
C GLU A 41 7.48 -6.08 3.18
N MET A 42 6.72 -5.02 3.44
CA MET A 42 5.25 -5.01 3.39
C MET A 42 4.69 -4.56 2.03
N HIS A 43 5.53 -4.04 1.13
CA HIS A 43 5.16 -3.58 -0.21
C HIS A 43 6.12 -4.03 -1.33
N GLY A 44 7.09 -4.90 -1.04
CA GLY A 44 7.87 -5.65 -2.03
C GLY A 44 9.07 -4.91 -2.64
N ALA A 45 9.55 -3.83 -2.01
CA ALA A 45 10.69 -3.02 -2.46
C ALA A 45 12.06 -3.48 -1.93
#